data_AF-A0A3D2TK71-F1
#
_entry.id   AF-A0A3D2TK71-F1
#
_cell.length_a   1.000
_cell.length_b   1.000
_cell.length_c   1.000
_cell.angle_alpha   90.00
_cell.angle_beta   90.00
_cell.angle_gamma   90.00
#
_symmetry.space_group_name_H-M   'P 1'
#
loop_
_entity.id
_entity.type
_entity.pdbx_description
1 polymer ?
#
loop_
_entity_poly.entity_id
_entity_poly.type
_entity_poly.pdbx_seq_one_letter_code
_entity_poly.pdbx_strand_id
1 'polypeptide(L)'
;MAGRVLTHKTEERQQDRGTMATERFEVEPEQPYREKSKSGGCLKGCLIAAVVFLVAILLLGIWVSNNWQRWAADLASEVLNQMIDDSELPGPEKVEVKEQVARLTDGFRDGNISGDQLGTIMELILDSPLFTSVIVASIEKKYIEPSGLEDAEKEEGRVALRRFVRGMISHKISEDDFEEAMSKIADKQPDDEWQMRESVTDEQLRELIQLVKEKSDAAEIPAEVEEVDHSEEIRRIIDTVLGEGEGVSDGEHIEELSVEAGEEKVEEEKVEEEKVEETVEP
;
A
#
# COMPACT_ATOMS: atom_id res chain seq x y z
N MET A 1 15.52 -4.32 -43.36
CA MET A 1 14.74 -3.07 -43.49
C MET A 1 15.12 -2.19 -42.31
N ALA A 2 15.68 -1.01 -42.59
CA ALA A 2 16.38 -0.18 -41.61
C ALA A 2 15.41 0.65 -40.75
N GLY A 3 15.47 0.46 -39.44
CA GLY A 3 14.71 1.22 -38.45
C GLY A 3 15.38 2.56 -38.14
N ARG A 4 14.62 3.64 -38.32
CA ARG A 4 15.03 5.03 -38.08
C ARG A 4 14.67 5.39 -36.64
N VAL A 5 15.68 5.55 -35.78
CA VAL A 5 15.55 6.04 -34.40
C VAL A 5 15.38 7.56 -34.43
N LEU A 6 14.26 8.07 -33.92
CA LEU A 6 14.02 9.50 -33.71
C LEU A 6 14.31 9.82 -32.24
N THR A 7 15.44 10.46 -31.99
CA THR A 7 15.82 11.05 -30.70
C THR A 7 15.03 12.34 -30.48
N HIS A 8 14.20 12.39 -29.43
CA HIS A 8 13.59 13.64 -28.98
C HIS A 8 14.62 14.49 -28.26
N LYS A 9 14.82 15.69 -28.80
CA LYS A 9 15.75 16.73 -28.38
C LYS A 9 15.07 17.60 -27.33
N THR A 10 15.56 17.56 -26.09
CA THR A 10 15.11 18.42 -25.00
C THR A 10 15.70 19.83 -25.19
N GLU A 11 14.84 20.81 -25.46
CA GLU A 11 15.23 22.23 -25.55
C GLU A 11 15.32 22.85 -24.14
N GLU A 12 16.55 23.17 -23.72
CA GLU A 12 16.80 24.07 -22.59
C GLU A 12 16.41 25.51 -22.98
N ARG A 13 15.39 26.07 -22.34
CA ARG A 13 15.14 27.51 -22.39
C ARG A 13 15.98 28.21 -21.33
N GLN A 14 17.12 28.72 -21.77
CA GLN A 14 17.84 29.81 -21.12
C GLN A 14 16.92 31.03 -20.98
N GLN A 15 16.66 31.44 -19.74
CA GLN A 15 15.98 32.70 -19.44
C GLN A 15 17.04 33.76 -19.13
N ASP A 16 17.51 34.38 -20.20
CA ASP A 16 18.34 35.58 -20.19
C ASP A 16 17.52 36.77 -19.68
N ARG A 17 17.78 37.24 -18.45
CA ARG A 17 17.25 38.50 -17.92
C ARG A 17 18.38 39.50 -17.80
N GLY A 18 18.49 40.29 -18.86
CA GLY A 18 19.37 41.44 -18.96
C GLY A 18 19.12 42.48 -17.86
N THR A 19 20.23 42.91 -17.27
CA THR A 19 20.39 44.13 -16.51
C THR A 19 20.23 45.33 -17.43
N MET A 20 19.20 46.15 -17.21
CA MET A 20 19.13 47.51 -17.75
C MET A 20 19.28 48.47 -16.58
N ALA A 21 20.45 49.10 -16.53
CA ALA A 21 20.69 50.28 -15.73
C ALA A 21 19.89 51.44 -16.31
N THR A 22 19.03 52.05 -15.52
CA THR A 22 18.43 53.36 -15.83
C THR A 22 18.81 54.37 -14.77
N GLU A 23 19.55 55.33 -15.29
CA GLU A 23 20.00 56.62 -14.79
C GLU A 23 19.10 57.29 -13.74
N ARG A 24 19.72 57.48 -12.57
CA ARG A 24 19.71 58.64 -11.68
C ARG A 24 19.02 59.90 -12.25
N PHE A 25 17.86 60.24 -11.69
CA PHE A 25 17.37 61.62 -11.58
C PHE A 25 17.22 61.95 -10.09
N GLU A 26 18.11 62.82 -9.59
CA GLU A 26 17.95 63.49 -8.29
C GLU A 26 16.84 64.54 -8.45
N VAL A 27 15.68 64.27 -7.83
CA VAL A 27 14.60 65.25 -7.66
C VAL A 27 14.59 65.65 -6.19
N GLU A 28 14.72 66.96 -5.96
CA GLU A 28 14.67 67.62 -4.66
C GLU A 28 13.45 67.19 -3.82
N PRO A 29 13.61 66.94 -2.51
CA PRO A 29 12.51 66.48 -1.66
C PRO A 29 11.59 67.65 -1.29
N GLU A 30 10.51 67.86 -2.07
CA GLU A 30 9.34 68.57 -1.53
C GLU A 30 8.66 67.66 -0.51
N GLN A 31 8.71 68.07 0.77
CA GLN A 31 8.03 67.39 1.88
C GLN A 31 6.52 67.31 1.60
N PRO A 32 5.95 66.14 1.27
CA PRO A 32 4.53 66.03 1.06
C PRO A 32 3.86 66.18 2.44
N TYR A 33 2.92 67.13 2.49
CA TYR A 33 2.05 67.38 3.63
C TYR A 33 1.47 66.06 4.13
N ARG A 34 1.86 65.65 5.35
CA ARG A 34 1.46 64.38 5.96
C ARG A 34 -0.01 64.47 6.37
N GLU A 35 -0.92 64.20 5.42
CA GLU A 35 -2.32 63.97 5.73
C GLU A 35 -2.40 62.79 6.71
N LYS A 36 -2.98 63.05 7.89
CA LYS A 36 -3.27 62.00 8.88
C LYS A 36 -4.31 61.06 8.26
N SER A 37 -3.84 60.01 7.60
CA SER A 37 -4.72 58.97 7.07
C SER A 37 -5.46 58.33 8.24
N LYS A 38 -6.79 58.42 8.20
CA LYS A 38 -7.70 57.68 9.09
C LYS A 38 -7.65 56.19 8.69
N SER A 39 -6.50 55.54 8.87
CA SER A 39 -6.21 54.17 8.41
C SER A 39 -6.62 53.06 9.39
N GLY A 40 -7.30 53.40 10.49
CA GLY A 40 -7.65 52.45 11.56
C GLY A 40 -8.85 51.52 11.29
N GLY A 41 -9.53 51.62 10.14
CA GLY A 41 -10.77 50.87 9.85
C GLY A 41 -10.57 49.55 9.09
N CYS A 42 -9.65 49.51 8.13
CA CYS A 42 -9.48 48.33 7.25
C CYS A 42 -8.89 47.12 7.99
N LEU A 43 -7.93 47.37 8.89
CA LEU A 43 -7.26 46.31 9.66
C LEU A 43 -8.24 45.56 10.60
N LYS A 44 -9.20 46.29 11.21
CA LYS A 44 -10.22 45.69 12.07
C LYS A 44 -11.22 44.84 11.28
N GLY A 45 -11.58 45.28 10.06
CA GLY A 45 -12.42 44.50 9.16
C GLY A 45 -11.75 43.20 8.70
N CYS A 46 -10.47 43.26 8.34
CA CYS A 46 -9.70 42.08 7.92
C CYS A 46 -9.56 41.04 9.05
N LEU A 47 -9.35 41.49 10.29
CA LEU A 47 -9.23 40.59 11.45
C LEU A 47 -10.54 39.86 11.75
N ILE A 48 -11.69 40.53 11.65
CA ILE A 48 -13.00 39.89 11.82
C ILE A 48 -13.25 38.84 10.73
N ALA A 49 -12.95 39.17 9.47
CA ALA A 49 -13.09 38.22 8.36
C ALA A 49 -12.18 36.99 8.53
N ALA A 50 -10.94 37.19 8.97
CA ALA A 50 -9.99 36.10 9.24
C ALA A 50 -10.48 35.16 10.36
N VAL A 51 -11.06 35.71 11.44
CA VAL A 51 -11.61 34.90 12.54
C VAL A 51 -12.83 34.11 12.09
N VAL A 52 -13.75 34.72 11.35
CA VAL A 52 -14.94 34.00 10.81
C VAL A 52 -14.50 32.89 9.86
N PHE A 53 -13.50 33.14 9.01
CA PHE A 53 -12.95 32.15 8.11
C PHE A 53 -12.28 30.98 8.85
N LEU A 54 -11.51 31.27 9.90
CA LEU A 54 -10.92 30.24 10.77
C LEU A 54 -11.99 29.38 11.44
N VAL A 55 -13.05 29.99 11.97
CA VAL A 55 -14.17 29.25 12.57
C VAL A 55 -14.88 28.39 11.52
N ALA A 56 -15.09 28.91 10.30
CA ALA A 56 -15.68 28.13 9.22
C ALA A 56 -14.81 26.92 8.83
N ILE A 57 -13.48 27.08 8.77
CA ILE A 57 -12.55 25.96 8.54
C ILE A 57 -12.64 24.94 9.68
N LEU A 58 -12.68 25.37 10.94
CA LEU A 58 -12.81 24.45 12.07
C LEU A 58 -14.14 23.69 12.05
N LEU A 59 -15.25 24.38 11.75
CA LEU A 59 -16.56 23.74 11.62
C LEU A 59 -16.61 22.77 10.43
N LEU A 60 -16.01 23.14 9.29
CA LEU A 60 -15.86 22.23 8.16
C LEU A 60 -14.96 21.04 8.51
N GLY A 61 -13.86 21.26 9.23
CA GLY A 61 -12.96 20.21 9.68
C GLY A 61 -13.64 19.22 10.62
N ILE A 62 -14.43 19.70 11.58
CA ILE A 62 -15.23 18.84 12.47
C ILE A 62 -16.33 18.12 11.68
N TRP A 63 -16.99 18.80 10.74
CA TRP A 63 -18.02 18.18 9.91
C TRP A 63 -17.44 17.08 9.00
N VAL A 64 -16.29 17.34 8.37
CA VAL A 64 -15.55 16.34 7.61
C VAL A 64 -15.11 15.22 8.53
N SER A 65 -14.49 15.49 9.68
CA SER A 65 -14.06 14.48 10.65
C SER A 65 -15.21 13.62 11.18
N ASN A 66 -16.43 14.15 11.28
CA ASN A 66 -17.59 13.37 11.74
C ASN A 66 -18.33 12.66 10.60
N ASN A 67 -18.11 13.06 9.34
CA ASN A 67 -18.82 12.53 8.18
C ASN A 67 -17.89 11.82 7.17
N TRP A 68 -16.59 11.74 7.47
CA TRP A 68 -15.58 11.15 6.59
C TRP A 68 -15.82 9.66 6.38
N GLN A 69 -16.32 8.94 7.40
CA GLN A 69 -16.62 7.51 7.31
C GLN A 69 -17.61 7.22 6.18
N ARG A 70 -18.63 8.07 6.00
CA ARG A 70 -19.62 7.91 4.93
C ARG A 70 -19.03 8.11 3.54
N TRP A 71 -18.25 9.18 3.38
CA TRP A 71 -17.58 9.50 2.11
C TRP A 71 -16.49 8.48 1.75
N ALA A 72 -15.68 8.08 2.72
CA ALA A 72 -14.64 7.07 2.53
C ALA A 72 -15.25 5.72 2.13
N ALA A 73 -16.36 5.31 2.75
CA ALA A 73 -17.07 4.08 2.39
C ALA A 73 -17.63 4.12 0.96
N ASP A 74 -18.20 5.24 0.51
CA ASP A 74 -18.67 5.39 -0.88
C ASP A 74 -17.51 5.25 -1.89
N LEU A 75 -16.42 5.98 -1.65
CA LEU A 75 -15.25 5.96 -2.53
C LEU A 75 -14.59 4.57 -2.56
N ALA A 76 -14.41 3.94 -1.40
CA ALA A 76 -13.82 2.62 -1.29
C ALA A 76 -14.70 1.55 -1.97
N SER A 77 -16.02 1.62 -1.80
CA SER A 77 -16.96 0.69 -2.44
C SER A 77 -16.87 0.75 -3.96
N GLU A 78 -16.82 1.95 -4.55
CA GLU A 78 -16.72 2.10 -6.00
C GLU A 78 -15.42 1.50 -6.55
N VAL A 79 -14.29 1.79 -5.90
CA VAL A 79 -12.97 1.25 -6.28
C VAL A 79 -12.93 -0.27 -6.14
N LEU A 80 -13.40 -0.82 -5.02
CA LEU A 80 -13.42 -2.27 -4.80
C LEU A 80 -14.36 -2.97 -5.79
N ASN A 81 -15.54 -2.41 -6.05
CA ASN A 81 -16.47 -2.96 -7.03
C ASN A 81 -15.87 -2.96 -8.44
N GLN A 82 -15.13 -1.92 -8.81
CA GLN A 82 -14.41 -1.85 -10.07
C GLN A 82 -13.30 -2.91 -10.15
N MET A 83 -12.50 -3.07 -9.09
CA MET A 83 -11.48 -4.14 -9.02
C MET A 83 -12.11 -5.53 -9.14
N ILE A 84 -13.26 -5.77 -8.50
CA ILE A 84 -14.00 -7.04 -8.62
C ILE A 84 -14.53 -7.22 -10.04
N ASP A 85 -15.04 -6.16 -10.68
CA ASP A 85 -15.52 -6.23 -12.08
C ASP A 85 -14.39 -6.56 -13.06
N ASP A 86 -13.21 -5.99 -12.83
CA ASP A 86 -12.02 -6.23 -13.66
C ASP A 86 -11.31 -7.57 -13.34
N SER A 87 -11.64 -8.20 -12.20
CA SER A 87 -11.08 -9.50 -11.81
C SER A 87 -11.57 -10.64 -12.73
N GLU A 88 -10.87 -11.76 -12.72
CA GLU A 88 -11.25 -12.97 -13.48
C GLU A 88 -12.20 -13.90 -12.72
N LEU A 89 -12.81 -13.42 -11.63
CA LEU A 89 -13.76 -14.21 -10.86
C LEU A 89 -14.97 -14.63 -11.72
N PRO A 90 -15.50 -15.85 -11.53
CA PRO A 90 -16.79 -16.26 -12.07
C PRO A 90 -17.89 -15.24 -11.80
N GLY A 91 -18.78 -15.04 -12.77
CA GLY A 91 -19.89 -14.07 -12.65
C GLY A 91 -20.72 -14.20 -11.36
N PRO A 92 -21.10 -15.42 -10.92
CA PRO A 92 -21.77 -15.61 -9.63
C PRO A 92 -20.92 -15.17 -8.42
N GLU A 93 -19.65 -15.56 -8.40
CA GLU A 93 -18.72 -15.26 -7.30
C GLU A 93 -18.46 -13.74 -7.18
N LYS A 94 -18.37 -13.02 -8.30
CA LYS A 94 -18.29 -11.54 -8.29
C LYS A 94 -19.47 -10.90 -7.55
N VAL A 95 -20.69 -11.41 -7.75
CA VAL A 95 -21.88 -10.86 -7.11
C VAL A 95 -21.82 -11.07 -5.60
N GLU A 96 -21.39 -12.26 -5.17
CA GLU A 96 -21.28 -12.61 -3.75
C GLU A 96 -20.16 -11.82 -3.06
N VAL A 97 -18.99 -11.68 -3.69
CA VAL A 97 -17.90 -10.84 -3.19
C VAL A 97 -18.34 -9.38 -3.07
N LYS A 98 -19.06 -8.84 -4.07
CA LYS A 98 -19.63 -7.49 -4.02
C LYS A 98 -20.64 -7.32 -2.89
N GLU A 99 -21.44 -8.33 -2.60
CA GLU A 99 -22.37 -8.32 -1.47
C GLU A 99 -21.62 -8.27 -0.14
N GLN A 100 -20.53 -9.04 0.02
CA GLN A 100 -19.69 -8.98 1.22
C GLN A 100 -18.97 -7.63 1.35
N VAL A 101 -18.47 -7.06 0.26
CA VAL A 101 -17.88 -5.71 0.26
C VAL A 101 -18.93 -4.66 0.65
N ALA A 102 -20.15 -4.73 0.10
CA ALA A 102 -21.24 -3.83 0.47
C ALA A 102 -21.60 -3.96 1.96
N ARG A 103 -21.68 -5.19 2.49
CA ARG A 103 -21.91 -5.43 3.91
C ARG A 103 -20.82 -4.82 4.78
N LEU A 104 -19.56 -4.98 4.39
CA LEU A 104 -18.42 -4.38 5.10
C LEU A 104 -18.48 -2.84 5.07
N THR A 105 -18.73 -2.24 3.90
CA THR A 105 -18.71 -0.79 3.73
C THR A 105 -19.93 -0.12 4.35
N ASP A 106 -21.12 -0.72 4.28
CA ASP A 106 -22.30 -0.27 5.00
C ASP A 106 -22.14 -0.45 6.51
N GLY A 107 -21.57 -1.58 6.96
CA GLY A 107 -21.24 -1.80 8.37
C GLY A 107 -20.30 -0.73 8.94
N PHE A 108 -19.26 -0.37 8.20
CA PHE A 108 -18.34 0.71 8.56
C PHE A 108 -19.02 2.10 8.53
N ARG A 109 -19.81 2.37 7.49
CA ARG A 109 -20.56 3.63 7.32
C ARG A 109 -21.55 3.89 8.45
N ASP A 110 -22.24 2.85 8.90
CA ASP A 110 -23.24 2.92 9.96
C ASP A 110 -22.62 2.92 11.35
N GLY A 111 -21.29 2.73 11.45
CA GLY A 111 -20.56 2.63 12.71
C GLY A 111 -20.76 1.30 13.43
N ASN A 112 -21.30 0.29 12.75
CA ASN A 112 -21.42 -1.07 13.27
C ASN A 112 -20.07 -1.81 13.24
N ILE A 113 -19.16 -1.37 12.36
CA ILE A 113 -17.78 -1.84 12.27
C ILE A 113 -16.87 -0.70 12.69
N SER A 114 -16.12 -0.90 13.78
CA SER A 114 -15.13 0.07 14.23
C SER A 114 -13.91 0.11 13.31
N GLY A 115 -13.10 1.17 13.41
CA GLY A 115 -11.82 1.24 12.70
C GLY A 115 -10.89 0.08 13.06
N ASP A 116 -10.88 -0.33 14.34
CA ASP A 116 -10.07 -1.44 14.82
C ASP A 116 -10.55 -2.78 14.23
N GLN A 117 -11.87 -3.00 14.18
CA GLN A 117 -12.45 -4.19 13.53
C GLN A 117 -12.12 -4.23 12.04
N LEU A 118 -12.18 -3.10 11.34
CA LEU A 118 -11.78 -3.02 9.94
C LEU A 118 -10.28 -3.35 9.77
N GLY A 119 -9.43 -2.89 10.68
CA GLY A 119 -8.01 -3.25 10.74
C GLY A 119 -7.80 -4.77 10.87
N THR A 120 -8.49 -5.41 11.82
CA THR A 120 -8.44 -6.87 11.99
C THR A 120 -8.97 -7.62 10.77
N ILE A 121 -10.04 -7.14 10.11
CA ILE A 121 -10.52 -7.75 8.85
C ILE A 121 -9.42 -7.69 7.78
N MET A 122 -8.72 -6.56 7.65
CA MET A 122 -7.63 -6.42 6.69
C MET A 122 -6.45 -7.33 7.01
N GLU A 123 -6.06 -7.45 8.28
CA GLU A 123 -5.02 -8.39 8.74
C GLU A 123 -5.40 -9.84 8.41
N LEU A 124 -6.63 -10.25 8.73
CA LEU A 124 -7.13 -11.58 8.40
C LEU A 124 -7.18 -11.83 6.90
N ILE A 125 -7.49 -10.82 6.08
CA ILE A 125 -7.41 -10.95 4.62
C ILE A 125 -5.98 -11.17 4.18
N LEU A 126 -5.01 -10.41 4.71
CA LEU A 126 -3.59 -10.58 4.36
C LEU A 126 -3.05 -11.96 4.76
N ASP A 127 -3.51 -12.51 5.88
CA ASP A 127 -3.17 -13.85 6.34
C ASP A 127 -4.00 -14.97 5.67
N SER A 128 -5.04 -14.60 4.92
CA SER A 128 -5.94 -15.58 4.31
C SER A 128 -5.36 -16.23 3.04
N PRO A 129 -5.79 -17.45 2.73
CA PRO A 129 -5.58 -18.05 1.41
C PRO A 129 -6.06 -17.18 0.23
N LEU A 130 -7.01 -16.26 0.45
CA LEU A 130 -7.46 -15.34 -0.60
C LEU A 130 -6.35 -14.39 -1.05
N PHE A 131 -5.61 -13.79 -0.13
CA PHE A 131 -4.51 -12.89 -0.52
C PHE A 131 -3.46 -13.64 -1.34
N THR A 132 -3.27 -14.92 -1.05
CA THR A 132 -2.33 -15.77 -1.78
C THR A 132 -2.78 -16.09 -3.20
N SER A 133 -4.08 -16.31 -3.43
CA SER A 133 -4.60 -16.47 -4.79
C SER A 133 -4.39 -15.19 -5.60
N VAL A 134 -4.56 -14.02 -4.99
CA VAL A 134 -4.32 -12.71 -5.63
C VAL A 134 -2.86 -12.54 -6.05
N ILE A 135 -1.89 -12.90 -5.20
CA ILE A 135 -0.46 -12.83 -5.55
C ILE A 135 -0.15 -13.75 -6.73
N VAL A 136 -0.59 -15.01 -6.67
CA VAL A 136 -0.34 -15.99 -7.73
C VAL A 136 -0.97 -15.55 -9.03
N ALA A 137 -2.24 -15.14 -9.00
CA ALA A 137 -2.96 -14.63 -10.17
C ALA A 137 -2.25 -13.40 -10.77
N SER A 138 -1.71 -12.52 -9.92
CA SER A 138 -0.95 -11.34 -10.37
C SER A 138 0.33 -11.73 -11.11
N ILE A 139 1.11 -12.68 -10.59
CA ILE A 139 2.32 -13.19 -11.25
C ILE A 139 1.96 -13.91 -12.55
N GLU A 140 0.89 -14.71 -12.52
CA GLU A 140 0.39 -15.44 -13.68
C GLU A 140 0.01 -14.49 -14.81
N LYS A 141 -0.87 -13.52 -14.53
CA LYS A 141 -1.36 -12.56 -15.52
C LYS A 141 -0.24 -11.68 -16.07
N LYS A 142 0.66 -11.24 -15.20
CA LYS A 142 1.70 -10.28 -15.57
C LYS A 142 2.87 -10.95 -16.31
N TYR A 143 3.22 -12.19 -15.96
CA TYR A 143 4.43 -12.83 -16.48
C TYR A 143 4.20 -14.18 -17.15
N ILE A 144 3.43 -15.10 -16.54
CA ILE A 144 3.30 -16.47 -17.08
C ILE A 144 2.44 -16.51 -18.34
N GLU A 145 1.25 -15.92 -18.33
CA GLU A 145 0.36 -15.89 -19.49
C GLU A 145 1.01 -15.27 -20.74
N PRO A 146 1.61 -14.05 -20.67
CA PRO A 146 2.22 -13.43 -21.84
C PRO A 146 3.59 -14.02 -22.22
N SER A 147 4.14 -14.95 -21.44
CA SER A 147 5.44 -15.58 -21.73
C SER A 147 5.40 -16.49 -22.95
N GLY A 148 6.59 -16.77 -23.50
CA GLY A 148 6.81 -17.74 -24.56
C GLY A 148 6.90 -19.20 -24.09
N LEU A 149 6.61 -19.48 -22.81
CA LEU A 149 6.60 -20.84 -22.25
C LEU A 149 5.54 -21.73 -22.91
N GLU A 150 5.78 -23.04 -22.92
CA GLU A 150 4.79 -24.00 -23.38
C GLU A 150 3.62 -24.12 -22.39
N ASP A 151 2.42 -24.49 -22.85
CA ASP A 151 1.23 -24.59 -21.99
C ASP A 151 1.44 -25.54 -20.80
N ALA A 152 2.22 -26.61 -20.99
CA ALA A 152 2.59 -27.53 -19.92
C ALA A 152 3.52 -26.89 -18.88
N GLU A 153 4.50 -26.08 -19.31
CA GLU A 153 5.38 -25.32 -18.41
C GLU A 153 4.59 -24.25 -17.64
N LYS A 154 3.63 -23.59 -18.29
CA LYS A 154 2.75 -22.61 -17.63
C LYS A 154 1.91 -23.25 -16.54
N GLU A 155 1.32 -24.42 -16.81
CA GLU A 155 0.52 -25.15 -15.83
C GLU A 155 1.37 -25.65 -14.65
N GLU A 156 2.55 -26.19 -14.93
CA GLU A 156 3.51 -26.55 -13.88
C GLU A 156 3.89 -25.33 -13.02
N GLY A 157 4.14 -24.19 -13.65
CA GLY A 157 4.43 -22.93 -12.98
C GLY A 157 3.32 -22.48 -12.03
N ARG A 158 2.05 -22.55 -12.47
CA ARG A 158 0.88 -22.24 -11.63
C ARG A 158 0.82 -23.12 -10.40
N VAL A 159 0.99 -24.43 -10.57
CA VAL A 159 0.96 -25.39 -9.46
C VAL A 159 2.11 -25.11 -8.51
N ALA A 160 3.33 -24.90 -9.02
CA ALA A 160 4.51 -24.63 -8.20
C ALA A 160 4.37 -23.32 -7.41
N LEU A 161 3.85 -22.24 -8.02
CA LEU A 161 3.59 -20.98 -7.32
C LEU A 161 2.52 -21.13 -6.24
N ARG A 162 1.39 -21.79 -6.52
CA ARG A 162 0.34 -22.03 -5.50
C ARG A 162 0.89 -22.78 -4.28
N ARG A 163 1.67 -23.84 -4.52
CA ARG A 163 2.32 -24.61 -3.46
C ARG A 163 3.30 -23.75 -2.66
N PHE A 164 4.10 -22.94 -3.35
CA PHE A 164 5.09 -22.09 -2.71
C PHE A 164 4.42 -21.07 -1.79
N VAL A 165 3.41 -20.36 -2.29
CA VAL A 165 2.69 -19.38 -1.47
C VAL A 165 1.95 -20.05 -0.30
N ARG A 166 1.38 -21.25 -0.48
CA ARG A 166 0.84 -22.05 0.63
C ARG A 166 1.90 -22.43 1.67
N GLY A 167 3.12 -22.75 1.21
CA GLY A 167 4.27 -23.00 2.05
C GLY A 167 4.65 -21.79 2.92
N MET A 168 4.54 -20.57 2.37
CA MET A 168 4.78 -19.34 3.13
C MET A 168 3.73 -19.10 4.22
N ILE A 169 2.43 -19.25 3.90
CA ILE A 169 1.35 -19.10 4.92
C ILE A 169 1.52 -20.10 6.05
N SER A 170 1.87 -21.35 5.71
CA SER A 170 2.07 -22.41 6.71
C SER A 170 3.42 -22.31 7.45
N HIS A 171 4.19 -21.24 7.20
CA HIS A 171 5.54 -21.01 7.73
C HIS A 171 6.52 -22.17 7.49
N LYS A 172 6.27 -22.97 6.45
CA LYS A 172 7.13 -24.08 6.04
C LYS A 172 8.19 -23.66 5.02
N ILE A 173 7.96 -22.52 4.37
CA ILE A 173 8.93 -21.86 3.49
C ILE A 173 9.33 -20.56 4.18
N SER A 174 10.63 -20.32 4.25
CA SER A 174 11.19 -19.18 4.98
C SER A 174 11.07 -17.87 4.19
N GLU A 175 11.24 -16.74 4.89
CA GLU A 175 11.33 -15.43 4.24
C GLU A 175 12.53 -15.34 3.29
N ASP A 176 13.67 -15.93 3.64
CA ASP A 176 14.85 -16.00 2.77
C ASP A 176 14.53 -16.72 1.44
N ASP A 177 13.75 -17.80 1.49
CA ASP A 177 13.32 -18.52 0.28
C ASP A 177 12.37 -17.67 -0.58
N PHE A 178 11.52 -16.87 0.06
CA PHE A 178 10.67 -15.88 -0.61
C PHE A 178 11.49 -14.79 -1.29
N GLU A 179 12.45 -14.20 -0.58
CA GLU A 179 13.33 -13.19 -1.16
C GLU A 179 14.13 -13.74 -2.36
N GLU A 180 14.64 -14.97 -2.22
CA GLU A 180 15.35 -15.66 -3.30
C GLU A 180 14.44 -15.83 -4.54
N ALA A 181 13.20 -16.28 -4.34
CA ALA A 181 12.22 -16.41 -5.41
C ALA A 181 11.84 -15.06 -6.03
N MET A 182 11.54 -14.05 -5.21
CA MET A 182 11.13 -12.73 -5.68
C MET A 182 12.22 -12.02 -6.48
N SER A 183 13.49 -12.21 -6.13
CA SER A 183 14.63 -11.64 -6.86
C SER A 183 14.67 -12.01 -8.36
N LYS A 184 13.98 -13.09 -8.74
CA LYS A 184 13.85 -13.53 -10.14
C LYS A 184 12.94 -12.61 -10.97
N ILE A 185 11.96 -11.97 -10.35
CA ILE A 185 10.93 -11.18 -11.04
C ILE A 185 10.78 -9.74 -10.52
N ALA A 186 11.44 -9.41 -9.42
CA ALA A 186 11.42 -8.12 -8.79
C ALA A 186 12.83 -7.68 -8.38
N ASP A 187 13.02 -6.38 -8.23
CA ASP A 187 14.24 -5.77 -7.72
C ASP A 187 13.94 -5.14 -6.36
N LYS A 188 14.79 -5.42 -5.36
CA LYS A 188 14.69 -4.82 -4.03
C LYS A 188 15.26 -3.40 -4.08
N GLN A 189 14.47 -2.43 -3.63
CA GLN A 189 14.84 -1.02 -3.62
C GLN A 189 15.62 -0.65 -2.34
N PRO A 190 16.25 0.55 -2.26
CA PRO A 190 17.02 0.97 -1.09
C PRO A 190 16.22 1.10 0.21
N ASP A 191 14.89 1.15 0.13
CA ASP A 191 13.93 1.17 1.24
C ASP A 191 13.42 -0.23 1.61
N ASP A 192 14.06 -1.28 1.10
CA ASP A 192 13.65 -2.69 1.22
C ASP A 192 12.30 -3.03 0.58
N GLU A 193 11.70 -2.12 -0.21
CA GLU A 193 10.49 -2.41 -0.96
C GLU A 193 10.78 -3.19 -2.25
N TRP A 194 9.91 -4.15 -2.59
CA TRP A 194 10.00 -4.91 -3.83
C TRP A 194 9.38 -4.15 -5.00
N GLN A 195 10.18 -3.82 -6.01
CA GLN A 195 9.68 -3.31 -7.28
C GLN A 195 9.60 -4.42 -8.32
N MET A 196 8.38 -4.82 -8.67
CA MET A 196 8.12 -5.81 -9.73
C MET A 196 8.64 -5.31 -11.08
N ARG A 197 9.45 -6.11 -11.78
CA ARG A 197 9.99 -5.73 -13.10
C ARG A 197 8.87 -5.54 -14.12
N GLU A 198 9.08 -4.64 -15.07
CA GLU A 198 8.10 -4.41 -16.15
C GLU A 198 7.98 -5.65 -17.04
N SER A 199 9.09 -6.33 -17.30
CA SER A 199 9.15 -7.58 -18.05
C SER A 199 10.19 -8.53 -17.45
N VAL A 200 9.96 -9.83 -17.66
CA VAL A 200 10.84 -10.93 -17.22
C VAL A 200 11.05 -11.84 -18.42
N THR A 201 12.26 -12.36 -18.59
CA THR A 201 12.55 -13.30 -19.68
C THR A 201 12.01 -14.69 -19.39
N ASP A 202 11.73 -15.48 -20.42
CA ASP A 202 11.28 -16.88 -20.26
C ASP A 202 12.28 -17.71 -19.43
N GLU A 203 13.58 -17.44 -19.55
CA GLU A 203 14.61 -18.12 -18.77
C GLU A 203 14.49 -17.80 -17.27
N GLN A 204 14.33 -16.52 -16.93
CA GLN A 204 14.11 -16.11 -15.53
C GLN A 204 12.80 -16.67 -14.96
N LEU A 205 11.76 -16.83 -15.79
CA LEU A 205 10.52 -17.50 -15.37
C LEU A 205 10.73 -18.99 -15.14
N ARG A 206 11.49 -19.69 -15.99
CA ARG A 206 11.85 -21.09 -15.72
C ARG A 206 12.66 -21.24 -14.45
N GLU A 207 13.63 -20.34 -14.22
CA GLU A 207 14.39 -20.30 -12.97
C GLU A 207 13.48 -20.09 -11.75
N LEU A 208 12.53 -19.15 -11.82
CA LEU A 208 11.54 -18.95 -10.77
C LEU A 208 10.73 -20.22 -10.53
N ILE A 209 10.13 -20.79 -11.58
CA ILE A 209 9.27 -21.97 -11.49
C ILE A 209 10.03 -23.15 -10.89
N GLN A 210 11.27 -23.38 -11.34
CA GLN A 210 12.13 -24.43 -10.81
C GLN A 210 12.43 -24.19 -9.33
N LEU A 211 12.83 -22.96 -8.97
CA LEU A 211 13.15 -22.61 -7.59
C LEU A 211 11.95 -22.81 -6.66
N VAL A 212 10.79 -22.23 -6.98
CA VAL A 212 9.60 -22.33 -6.13
C VAL A 212 9.09 -23.78 -6.03
N LYS A 213 9.27 -24.58 -7.08
CA LYS A 213 9.00 -26.02 -7.05
C LYS A 213 9.94 -26.75 -6.10
N GLU A 214 11.26 -26.54 -6.21
CA GLU A 214 12.27 -27.17 -5.36
C GLU A 214 12.04 -26.83 -3.88
N LYS A 215 11.74 -25.57 -3.56
CA LYS A 215 11.43 -25.13 -2.19
C LYS A 215 10.14 -25.76 -1.68
N SER A 216 9.09 -25.81 -2.51
CA SER A 216 7.82 -26.44 -2.15
C SER A 216 7.94 -27.95 -1.94
N ASP A 217 8.75 -28.63 -2.77
CA ASP A 217 9.04 -30.06 -2.66
C ASP A 217 9.84 -30.35 -1.38
N ALA A 218 10.86 -29.53 -1.08
CA ALA A 218 11.65 -29.65 0.15
C ALA A 218 10.83 -29.40 1.42
N ALA A 219 9.85 -28.51 1.36
CA ALA A 219 8.90 -28.22 2.44
C ALA A 219 7.72 -29.22 2.51
N GLU A 220 7.71 -30.24 1.66
CA GLU A 220 6.67 -31.27 1.57
C GLU A 220 5.25 -30.69 1.40
N ILE A 221 5.12 -29.60 0.63
CA ILE A 221 3.81 -28.99 0.36
C ILE A 221 3.06 -29.83 -0.69
N PRO A 222 1.84 -30.33 -0.43
CA PRO A 222 1.09 -31.13 -1.39
C PRO A 222 0.86 -30.41 -2.73
N ALA A 223 0.83 -31.16 -3.83
CA ALA A 223 0.61 -30.58 -5.16
C ALA A 223 -0.83 -30.14 -5.41
N GLU A 224 -1.79 -30.86 -4.81
CA GLU A 224 -3.18 -30.45 -4.78
C GLU A 224 -3.36 -29.43 -3.65
N VAL A 225 -3.49 -28.17 -4.03
CA VAL A 225 -3.95 -27.09 -3.14
C VAL A 225 -5.44 -26.91 -3.41
N GLU A 226 -6.26 -27.00 -2.36
CA GLU A 226 -7.70 -26.73 -2.48
C GLU A 226 -7.92 -25.34 -3.09
N GLU A 227 -8.80 -25.26 -4.08
CA GLU A 227 -9.21 -23.97 -4.62
C GLU A 227 -9.99 -23.21 -3.55
N VAL A 228 -9.56 -21.97 -3.31
CA VAL A 228 -10.19 -21.09 -2.34
C VAL A 228 -11.41 -20.47 -3.01
N ASP A 229 -12.58 -20.69 -2.43
CA ASP A 229 -13.77 -19.90 -2.76
C ASP A 229 -13.59 -18.52 -2.14
N HIS A 230 -13.41 -17.49 -2.98
CA HIS A 230 -13.08 -16.15 -2.51
C HIS A 230 -14.27 -15.53 -1.78
N SER A 231 -15.50 -15.86 -2.17
CA SER A 231 -16.70 -15.29 -1.55
C SER A 231 -16.92 -15.86 -0.15
N GLU A 232 -16.76 -17.18 0.00
CA GLU A 232 -16.85 -17.86 1.30
C GLU A 232 -15.73 -17.39 2.24
N GLU A 233 -14.50 -17.26 1.74
CA GLU A 233 -13.37 -16.85 2.58
C GLU A 233 -13.54 -15.40 3.09
N ILE A 234 -13.96 -14.47 2.23
CA ILE A 234 -14.28 -13.09 2.68
C ILE A 234 -15.41 -13.10 3.70
N ARG A 235 -16.48 -13.86 3.44
CA ARG A 235 -17.62 -13.98 4.35
C ARG A 235 -17.17 -14.49 5.72
N ARG A 236 -16.39 -15.58 5.74
CA ARG A 236 -15.82 -16.17 6.96
C ARG A 236 -15.00 -15.15 7.75
N ILE A 237 -14.15 -14.37 7.09
CA ILE A 237 -13.33 -13.34 7.74
C ILE A 237 -14.22 -12.26 8.37
N ILE A 238 -15.20 -11.74 7.63
CA ILE A 238 -16.13 -10.73 8.12
C ILE A 238 -16.93 -11.27 9.31
N ASP A 239 -17.51 -12.48 9.18
CA ASP A 239 -18.31 -13.10 10.23
C ASP A 239 -17.52 -13.35 11.52
N THR A 240 -16.23 -13.72 11.38
CA THR A 240 -15.31 -13.90 12.51
C THR A 240 -15.15 -12.60 13.31
N VAL A 241 -14.99 -11.46 12.64
CA VAL A 241 -14.78 -10.17 13.31
C VAL A 241 -16.07 -9.57 13.85
N LEU A 242 -17.20 -9.80 13.19
CA LEU A 242 -18.51 -9.35 13.66
C LEU A 242 -19.07 -10.19 14.80
N GLY A 243 -18.44 -11.34 15.10
CA GLY A 243 -18.96 -12.29 16.09
C GLY A 243 -20.31 -12.89 15.68
N GLU A 244 -20.66 -12.78 14.40
CA GLU A 244 -21.87 -13.34 13.79
C GLU A 244 -21.64 -14.77 13.28
N GLY A 245 -20.41 -15.27 13.38
CA GLY A 245 -20.08 -16.66 13.11
C GLY A 245 -20.85 -17.62 14.02
N GLU A 246 -21.80 -18.35 13.43
CA GLU A 246 -22.36 -19.56 14.03
C GLU A 246 -21.22 -20.46 14.50
N GLY A 247 -21.36 -21.00 15.71
CA GLY A 247 -20.32 -21.79 16.36
C GLY A 247 -19.70 -22.83 15.42
N VAL A 248 -18.46 -22.57 15.02
CA VAL A 248 -17.48 -23.63 14.74
C VAL A 248 -17.16 -24.26 16.08
N SER A 249 -18.08 -25.13 16.52
CA SER A 249 -17.82 -26.19 17.47
C SER A 249 -16.86 -27.15 16.82
N ASP A 250 -15.56 -26.86 16.89
CA ASP A 250 -14.54 -27.85 17.17
C ASP A 250 -13.36 -27.10 17.77
N GLY A 251 -13.22 -27.25 19.09
CA GLY A 251 -12.22 -26.57 19.87
C GLY A 251 -10.83 -27.06 19.50
N GLU A 252 -10.02 -26.18 18.96
CA GLU A 252 -8.59 -26.23 19.18
C GLU A 252 -8.13 -24.82 19.56
N HIS A 253 -7.39 -24.77 20.67
CA HIS A 253 -7.02 -23.60 21.44
C HIS A 253 -6.51 -22.43 20.58
N ILE A 254 -7.30 -21.36 20.46
CA ILE A 254 -6.71 -20.03 20.36
C ILE A 254 -6.40 -19.64 21.79
N GLU A 255 -5.14 -19.88 22.19
CA GLU A 255 -4.60 -19.28 23.41
C GLU A 255 -4.80 -17.77 23.32
N GLU A 256 -5.41 -17.28 24.39
CA GLU A 256 -5.57 -15.90 24.79
C GLU A 256 -4.28 -15.10 24.56
N LEU A 257 -4.17 -14.46 23.39
CA LEU A 257 -3.22 -13.38 23.14
C LEU A 257 -3.68 -12.14 23.91
N SER A 258 -3.56 -12.23 25.24
CA SER A 258 -3.55 -11.08 26.12
C SER A 258 -2.28 -10.29 25.80
N VAL A 259 -2.42 -9.24 24.99
CA VAL A 259 -1.42 -8.21 24.83
C VAL A 259 -1.31 -7.49 26.18
N GLU A 260 -0.45 -8.00 27.07
CA GLU A 260 0.03 -7.25 28.21
C GLU A 260 0.83 -6.06 27.66
N ALA A 261 0.25 -4.87 27.77
CA ALA A 261 0.93 -3.61 27.56
C ALA A 261 2.06 -3.49 28.60
N GLY A 262 3.25 -3.95 28.23
CA GLY A 262 4.48 -3.77 28.99
C GLY A 262 4.85 -2.29 29.01
N GLU A 263 4.79 -1.69 30.20
CA GLU A 263 5.47 -0.44 30.51
C GLU A 263 6.99 -0.66 30.36
N GLU A 264 7.53 -0.33 29.18
CA GLU A 264 8.98 -0.27 28.99
C GLU A 264 9.54 0.97 29.67
N LYS A 265 10.13 0.75 30.86
CA LYS A 265 11.02 1.70 31.51
C LYS A 265 12.23 1.94 30.61
N VAL A 266 12.30 3.15 30.05
CA VAL A 266 13.53 3.69 29.47
C VAL A 266 14.55 3.85 30.60
N GLU A 267 15.48 2.90 30.71
CA GLU A 267 16.73 3.09 31.46
C GLU A 267 17.70 3.88 30.57
N GLU A 268 18.08 5.07 31.04
CA GLU A 268 19.16 5.88 30.49
C GLU A 268 20.49 5.10 30.60
N GLU A 269 20.92 4.48 29.51
CA GLU A 269 22.28 3.96 29.40
C GLU A 269 23.25 5.10 29.06
N LYS A 270 24.06 5.44 30.06
CA LYS A 270 25.10 6.46 30.04
C LYS A 270 26.30 5.92 29.25
N VAL A 271 26.46 6.37 28.00
CA VAL A 271 27.64 6.09 27.18
C VAL A 271 28.86 6.79 27.79
N GLU A 272 29.78 6.01 28.36
CA GLU A 272 31.14 6.45 28.68
C GLU A 272 31.98 6.48 27.39
N GLU A 273 32.47 7.67 27.03
CA GLU A 273 33.50 7.87 26.00
C GLU A 273 34.81 7.20 26.45
N GLU A 274 35.11 6.01 25.92
CA GLU A 274 36.46 5.46 26.00
C GLU A 274 37.32 6.00 24.84
N LYS A 275 38.20 6.91 25.22
CA LYS A 275 39.21 7.58 24.41
C LYS A 275 40.27 6.57 23.96
N VAL A 276 40.19 6.08 22.71
CA VAL A 276 41.25 5.26 22.12
C VAL A 276 42.43 6.16 21.74
N GLU A 277 43.53 5.90 22.44
CA GLU A 277 44.81 6.58 22.34
C GLU A 277 45.55 6.18 21.06
N GLU A 278 46.04 7.23 20.42
CA GLU A 278 46.91 7.29 19.25
C GLU A 278 48.26 6.63 19.51
N THR A 279 48.58 5.56 18.78
CA THR A 279 49.98 5.17 18.55
C THR A 279 50.21 4.95 17.06
N VAL A 280 50.65 6.03 16.40
CA VAL A 280 51.32 6.00 15.11
C VAL A 280 52.82 6.07 15.39
N GLU A 281 53.55 5.02 15.05
CA GLU A 281 55.00 5.06 14.88
C GLU A 281 55.41 4.22 13.65
N PRO A 282 56.56 4.55 13.02
CA PRO A 282 56.69 4.78 11.57
C PRO A 282 56.91 3.55 10.67
#